data_AF-A0A6V8EUK4-F1
#
_entry.id   AF-A0A6V8EUK4-F1
#
_cell.length_a   1.000
_cell.length_b   1.000
_cell.length_c   1.000
_cell.angle_alpha   90.00
_cell.angle_beta   90.00
_cell.angle_gamma   90.00
#
_symmetry.space_group_name_H-M   'P 1'
#
loop_
_entity.id
_entity.type
_entity.pdbx_description
1 polymer ?
#
loop_
_entity_poly.entity_id
_entity_poly.type
_entity_poly.pdbx_seq_one_letter_code
_entity_poly.pdbx_strand_id
1 'polypeptide(L)'
;MSQGRKPKRSGQGRQRNRRRYGGPRKDNLIEQSKKELLEYNRRAKDRFDYKKTGLQPVGLPDNPSDAKSFSFTWKCNPVRLSDEEKMAGFVVRRGEFGWLDDDRVDEIAEFAESLSISADQALSLRSALLQQKTVYGHSTMRNRGRQIHRDYKQGMSVVELSKKYDFPPMNIFRQILAEKGWSKTKIKEAVRAPSRFSTRERKEFEAAEEADRVSNVDQSETHLRADVFETILADWFEEQGVRLRRQPELVKEQSIEIGGPKLTPDILFLDHVEINGQPVAWIDAKHFYGADVGFQRKKMSKQMMRYINEWGSGAIVFRHGFSENLYMAGVTMLDASPLDLTELQDRP
;
A
#
# COMPACT_ATOMS: atom_id res chain seq x y z
N MET A 1 -43.53 -55.50 4.88
CA MET A 1 -43.17 -54.88 3.58
C MET A 1 -42.21 -53.74 3.85
N SER A 2 -40.95 -53.89 3.43
CA SER A 2 -39.88 -52.92 3.63
C SER A 2 -39.95 -51.82 2.56
N GLN A 3 -39.85 -50.55 2.94
CA GLN A 3 -39.52 -49.49 1.98
C GLN A 3 -38.35 -48.63 2.49
N GLY A 4 -37.17 -48.98 2.00
CA GLY A 4 -36.27 -48.06 1.29
C GLY A 4 -35.74 -46.84 2.04
N ARG A 5 -34.70 -47.03 2.86
CA ARG A 5 -33.75 -45.97 3.24
C ARG A 5 -33.06 -45.41 1.98
N LYS A 6 -33.28 -44.13 1.68
CA LYS A 6 -32.47 -43.40 0.68
C LYS A 6 -31.03 -43.23 1.20
N PRO A 7 -30.00 -43.50 0.39
CA PRO A 7 -28.62 -43.43 0.84
C PRO A 7 -28.18 -41.97 1.03
N LYS A 8 -27.51 -41.72 2.17
CA LYS A 8 -26.77 -40.49 2.45
C LYS A 8 -25.71 -40.31 1.36
N ARG A 9 -25.82 -39.26 0.55
CA ARG A 9 -24.72 -38.81 -0.30
C ARG A 9 -23.57 -38.37 0.62
N SER A 10 -22.55 -39.21 0.64
CA SER A 10 -21.26 -39.00 1.28
C SER A 10 -20.68 -37.64 0.89
N GLY A 11 -20.23 -36.90 1.90
CA GLY A 11 -19.55 -35.64 1.75
C GLY A 11 -18.27 -35.81 0.94
N GLN A 12 -18.27 -35.27 -0.28
CA GLN A 12 -17.02 -34.86 -0.90
C GLN A 12 -16.52 -33.65 -0.12
N GLY A 13 -15.50 -33.89 0.70
CA GLY A 13 -14.75 -32.83 1.34
C GLY A 13 -14.30 -31.85 0.27
N ARG A 14 -14.82 -30.62 0.33
CA ARG A 14 -14.19 -29.47 -0.31
C ARG A 14 -12.77 -29.44 0.23
N GLN A 15 -11.82 -30.00 -0.51
CA GLN A 15 -10.43 -29.58 -0.42
C GLN A 15 -10.50 -28.06 -0.47
N ARG A 16 -10.20 -27.42 0.66
CA ARG A 16 -10.06 -25.97 0.72
C ARG A 16 -8.95 -25.68 -0.27
N ASN A 17 -9.29 -25.27 -1.50
CA ASN A 17 -8.35 -24.71 -2.44
C ASN A 17 -7.56 -23.68 -1.64
N ARG A 18 -6.30 -23.99 -1.34
CA ARG A 18 -5.39 -23.04 -0.72
C ARG A 18 -5.47 -21.81 -1.61
N ARG A 19 -5.94 -20.70 -1.06
CA ARG A 19 -6.02 -19.45 -1.82
C ARG A 19 -4.60 -19.20 -2.31
N ARG A 20 -4.42 -19.20 -3.63
CA ARG A 20 -3.16 -18.86 -4.28
C ARG A 20 -2.68 -17.52 -3.72
N TYR A 21 -1.38 -17.38 -3.49
CA TYR A 21 -0.80 -16.09 -3.22
C TYR A 21 -1.07 -15.12 -4.38
N GLY A 22 -1.13 -13.83 -4.10
CA GLY A 22 -1.38 -12.83 -5.13
C GLY A 22 -2.86 -12.60 -5.47
N GLY A 23 -3.07 -11.72 -6.45
CA GLY A 23 -4.36 -11.46 -7.09
C GLY A 23 -4.66 -12.44 -8.23
N PRO A 24 -5.73 -12.17 -8.99
CA PRO A 24 -5.92 -12.79 -10.31
C PRO A 24 -4.69 -12.57 -11.19
N ARG A 25 -4.49 -13.44 -12.19
CA ARG A 25 -3.37 -13.30 -13.13
C ARG A 25 -3.49 -11.99 -13.91
N LYS A 26 -2.38 -11.29 -14.07
CA LYS A 26 -2.28 -10.04 -14.84
C LYS A 26 -2.89 -10.14 -16.23
N ASP A 27 -2.60 -11.20 -16.98
CA ASP A 27 -3.14 -11.39 -18.35
C ASP A 27 -4.68 -11.43 -18.36
N ASN A 28 -5.27 -12.15 -17.41
CA ASN A 28 -6.72 -12.22 -17.27
C ASN A 28 -7.32 -10.87 -16.91
N LEU A 29 -6.64 -10.09 -16.05
CA LEU A 29 -7.09 -8.75 -15.69
C LEU A 29 -7.03 -7.81 -16.89
N ILE A 30 -5.93 -7.83 -17.65
CA ILE A 30 -5.77 -7.04 -18.89
C ILE A 30 -6.89 -7.33 -19.88
N GLU A 31 -7.21 -8.61 -20.09
CA GLU A 31 -8.29 -9.01 -20.98
C GLU A 31 -9.65 -8.47 -20.50
N GLN A 32 -9.94 -8.62 -19.19
CA GLN A 32 -11.20 -8.18 -18.60
C GLN A 32 -11.40 -6.66 -18.62
N SER A 33 -10.34 -5.89 -18.41
CA SER A 33 -10.40 -4.43 -18.33
C SER A 33 -9.97 -3.72 -19.61
N LYS A 34 -9.91 -4.42 -20.75
CA LYS A 34 -9.47 -3.84 -22.04
C LYS A 34 -10.28 -2.62 -22.46
N LYS A 35 -11.61 -2.65 -22.27
CA LYS A 35 -12.49 -1.52 -22.61
C LYS A 35 -12.22 -0.30 -21.73
N GLU A 36 -12.08 -0.52 -20.42
CA GLU A 36 -11.77 0.53 -19.44
C GLU A 36 -10.42 1.17 -19.75
N LEU A 37 -9.39 0.36 -20.03
CA LEU A 37 -8.07 0.84 -20.41
C LEU A 37 -8.11 1.76 -21.64
N LEU A 38 -8.85 1.38 -22.69
CA LEU A 38 -9.02 2.22 -23.89
C LEU A 38 -9.70 3.55 -23.56
N GLU A 39 -10.70 3.53 -22.69
CA GLU A 39 -11.39 4.74 -22.24
C GLU A 39 -10.43 5.66 -21.45
N TYR A 40 -9.68 5.11 -20.50
CA TYR A 40 -8.74 5.85 -19.67
C TYR A 40 -7.59 6.45 -20.50
N ASN A 41 -7.09 5.68 -21.47
CA ASN A 41 -6.05 6.16 -22.39
C ASN A 41 -6.59 7.27 -23.29
N ARG A 42 -7.82 7.16 -23.79
CA ARG A 42 -8.45 8.22 -24.57
C ARG A 42 -8.62 9.49 -23.73
N ARG A 43 -9.09 9.36 -22.48
CA ARG A 43 -9.23 10.50 -21.56
C ARG A 43 -7.90 11.23 -21.34
N ALA A 44 -6.80 10.50 -21.11
CA ALA A 44 -5.47 11.10 -20.97
C ALA A 44 -4.99 11.80 -22.24
N LYS A 45 -5.31 11.26 -23.41
CA LYS A 45 -4.96 11.88 -24.71
C LYS A 45 -5.81 13.11 -25.02
N ASP A 46 -7.07 13.11 -24.64
CA ASP A 46 -8.02 14.20 -24.95
C ASP A 46 -8.03 15.30 -23.88
N ARG A 47 -7.25 15.17 -22.78
CA ARG A 47 -7.35 16.04 -21.60
C ARG A 47 -7.08 17.52 -21.83
N PHE A 48 -6.42 17.88 -22.93
CA PHE A 48 -6.14 19.27 -23.33
C PHE A 48 -7.12 19.80 -24.40
N ASP A 49 -8.00 18.96 -24.94
CA ASP A 49 -9.03 19.39 -25.90
C ASP A 49 -10.33 19.74 -25.18
N TYR A 50 -10.35 20.90 -24.51
CA TYR A 50 -11.49 21.35 -23.71
C TYR A 50 -12.77 21.54 -24.53
N LYS A 51 -12.63 21.83 -25.83
CA LYS A 51 -13.78 21.95 -26.75
C LYS A 51 -14.44 20.59 -26.96
N LYS A 52 -13.64 19.53 -27.06
CA LYS A 52 -14.13 18.15 -27.20
C LYS A 52 -14.61 17.56 -25.88
N THR A 53 -13.91 17.79 -24.77
CA THR A 53 -14.27 17.22 -23.46
C THR A 53 -15.40 18.00 -22.77
N GLY A 54 -15.59 19.27 -23.13
CA GLY A 54 -16.59 20.17 -22.55
C GLY A 54 -16.27 20.64 -21.12
N LEU A 55 -15.10 20.26 -20.58
CA LEU A 55 -14.67 20.51 -19.20
C LEU A 55 -13.15 20.69 -19.16
N GLN A 56 -12.69 21.69 -18.41
CA GLN A 56 -11.28 21.87 -18.03
C GLN A 56 -10.99 21.00 -16.80
N PRO A 57 -10.07 20.01 -16.87
CA PRO A 57 -9.67 19.23 -15.72
C PRO A 57 -8.95 20.10 -14.66
N VAL A 58 -9.09 19.73 -13.40
CA VAL A 58 -8.45 20.42 -12.27
C VAL A 58 -6.93 20.47 -12.44
N GLY A 59 -6.33 21.65 -12.19
CA GLY A 59 -4.87 21.85 -12.22
C GLY A 59 -4.26 21.98 -13.62
N LEU A 60 -5.06 21.95 -14.69
CA LEU A 60 -4.57 22.24 -16.05
C LEU A 60 -4.73 23.72 -16.41
N PRO A 61 -3.84 24.28 -17.25
CA PRO A 61 -3.86 25.70 -17.61
C PRO A 61 -5.12 26.08 -18.41
N ASP A 62 -5.54 27.34 -18.31
CA ASP A 62 -6.69 27.89 -19.05
C ASP A 62 -6.52 27.77 -20.57
N ASN A 63 -5.28 27.91 -21.04
CA ASN A 63 -4.93 27.76 -22.44
C ASN A 63 -3.91 26.64 -22.63
N PRO A 64 -4.32 25.43 -23.02
CA PRO A 64 -3.42 24.28 -23.16
C PRO A 64 -2.77 24.20 -24.55
N SER A 65 -2.88 25.24 -25.38
CA SER A 65 -2.37 25.24 -26.76
C SER A 65 -0.85 25.10 -26.88
N ASP A 66 -0.11 25.30 -25.80
CA ASP A 66 1.34 25.17 -25.73
C ASP A 66 1.81 23.77 -25.29
N ALA A 67 0.87 22.85 -25.01
CA ALA A 67 1.16 21.47 -24.60
C ALA A 67 2.03 20.75 -25.64
N LYS A 68 3.22 20.32 -25.20
CA LYS A 68 4.17 19.55 -26.02
C LYS A 68 3.93 18.05 -25.88
N SER A 69 4.60 17.26 -26.70
CA SER A 69 4.55 15.80 -26.64
C SER A 69 5.92 15.22 -26.32
N PHE A 70 5.97 14.31 -25.35
CA PHE A 70 7.16 13.60 -24.90
C PHE A 70 6.88 12.09 -24.86
N SER A 71 7.86 11.29 -25.25
CA SER A 71 7.77 9.83 -25.20
C SER A 71 9.04 9.25 -24.59
N PHE A 72 8.89 8.37 -23.61
CA PHE A 72 9.97 7.79 -22.85
C PHE A 72 9.92 6.26 -22.87
N THR A 73 11.10 5.65 -22.97
CA THR A 73 11.28 4.24 -22.68
C THR A 73 11.75 4.11 -21.24
N TRP A 74 10.96 3.44 -20.39
CA TRP A 74 11.23 3.28 -18.97
C TRP A 74 11.44 1.80 -18.65
N LYS A 75 12.71 1.42 -18.43
CA LYS A 75 13.06 0.05 -18.10
C LYS A 75 12.69 -0.26 -16.65
N CYS A 76 11.95 -1.35 -16.44
CA CYS A 76 11.59 -1.87 -15.12
C CYS A 76 12.12 -3.29 -14.94
N ASN A 77 12.32 -3.69 -13.69
CA ASN A 77 12.77 -5.02 -13.27
C ASN A 77 11.80 -5.58 -12.20
N PRO A 78 10.57 -5.96 -12.57
CA PRO A 78 9.59 -6.44 -11.60
C PRO A 78 10.00 -7.80 -11.01
N VAL A 79 9.63 -8.02 -9.75
CA VAL A 79 9.86 -9.28 -9.04
C VAL A 79 8.89 -10.34 -9.53
N ARG A 80 9.39 -11.56 -9.76
CA ARG A 80 8.55 -12.69 -10.19
C ARG A 80 7.52 -13.04 -9.12
N LEU A 81 6.27 -13.27 -9.50
CA LEU A 81 5.18 -13.61 -8.58
C LEU A 81 5.49 -14.90 -7.81
N SER A 82 6.14 -15.85 -8.47
CA SER A 82 6.54 -17.12 -7.84
C SER A 82 7.60 -16.94 -6.75
N ASP A 83 8.50 -15.98 -6.91
CA ASP A 83 9.53 -15.67 -5.90
C ASP A 83 8.95 -14.80 -4.78
N GLU A 84 8.06 -13.85 -5.10
CA GLU A 84 7.27 -13.13 -4.10
C GLU A 84 6.41 -14.09 -3.25
N GLU A 85 5.79 -15.11 -3.84
CA GLU A 85 5.00 -16.12 -3.12
C GLU A 85 5.87 -16.92 -2.13
N LYS A 86 7.07 -17.35 -2.54
CA LYS A 86 8.02 -18.02 -1.65
C LYS A 86 8.43 -17.09 -0.50
N MET A 87 8.81 -15.86 -0.82
CA MET A 87 9.23 -14.87 0.18
C MET A 87 8.10 -14.55 1.15
N ALA A 88 6.86 -14.36 0.66
CA ALA A 88 5.69 -14.12 1.49
C ALA A 88 5.42 -15.26 2.49
N GLY A 89 5.69 -16.51 2.09
CA GLY A 89 5.61 -17.68 2.96
C GLY A 89 6.69 -17.72 4.04
N PHE A 90 7.83 -17.05 3.82
CA PHE A 90 8.99 -17.03 4.70
C PHE A 90 9.02 -15.84 5.67
N VAL A 91 8.69 -14.63 5.21
CA VAL A 91 8.90 -13.38 5.98
C VAL A 91 7.90 -13.17 7.11
N VAL A 92 6.73 -13.83 7.08
CA VAL A 92 5.70 -13.68 8.12
C VAL A 92 5.73 -14.87 9.07
N ARG A 93 6.13 -14.63 10.33
CA ARG A 93 6.04 -15.63 11.41
C ARG A 93 4.91 -15.31 12.39
N ARG A 94 4.43 -16.33 13.08
CA ARG A 94 3.38 -16.19 14.11
C ARG A 94 3.96 -15.43 15.30
N GLY A 95 3.23 -14.40 15.77
CA GLY A 95 3.61 -13.58 16.91
C GLY A 95 4.70 -12.56 16.62
N GLU A 96 5.21 -12.49 15.39
CA GLU A 96 6.28 -11.60 14.98
C GLU A 96 5.69 -10.35 14.30
N PHE A 97 5.28 -9.37 15.11
CA PHE A 97 4.74 -8.08 14.63
C PHE A 97 5.69 -6.91 14.88
N GLY A 98 6.69 -7.09 15.74
CA GLY A 98 7.65 -6.05 16.13
C GLY A 98 8.89 -5.98 15.23
N TRP A 99 9.92 -5.33 15.79
CA TRP A 99 11.27 -5.28 15.22
C TRP A 99 11.80 -6.68 14.94
N LEU A 100 12.55 -6.77 13.87
CA LEU A 100 13.43 -7.91 13.63
C LEU A 100 14.75 -7.60 14.32
N ASP A 101 15.30 -8.59 14.99
CA ASP A 101 16.71 -8.56 15.35
C ASP A 101 17.57 -8.74 14.09
N ASP A 102 18.84 -8.37 14.18
CA ASP A 102 19.78 -8.42 13.06
C ASP A 102 19.87 -9.85 12.50
N ASP A 103 19.91 -10.87 13.37
CA ASP A 103 19.88 -12.28 12.99
C ASP A 103 18.69 -12.62 12.08
N ARG A 104 17.49 -12.13 12.38
CA ARG A 104 16.29 -12.36 11.56
C ARG A 104 16.31 -11.56 10.27
N VAL A 105 16.93 -10.38 10.25
CA VAL A 105 17.15 -9.61 9.01
C VAL A 105 18.10 -10.37 8.09
N ASP A 106 19.21 -10.87 8.63
CA ASP A 106 20.20 -11.66 7.90
C ASP A 106 19.57 -12.96 7.35
N GLU A 107 18.72 -13.62 8.15
CA GLU A 107 17.98 -14.81 7.70
C GLU A 107 17.06 -14.51 6.50
N ILE A 108 16.46 -13.31 6.46
CA ILE A 108 15.65 -12.85 5.32
C ILE A 108 16.52 -12.52 4.12
N ALA A 109 17.67 -11.89 4.34
CA ALA A 109 18.62 -11.58 3.27
C ALA A 109 19.17 -12.86 2.62
N GLU A 110 19.62 -13.83 3.40
CA GLU A 110 20.13 -15.12 2.91
C GLU A 110 19.04 -15.87 2.10
N PHE A 111 17.80 -15.91 2.60
CA PHE A 111 16.69 -16.53 1.86
C PHE A 111 16.41 -15.81 0.53
N ALA A 112 16.63 -14.49 0.48
CA ALA A 112 16.41 -13.65 -0.68
C ALA A 112 17.44 -13.89 -1.80
N GLU A 113 18.68 -14.31 -1.50
CA GLU A 113 19.77 -14.47 -2.47
C GLU A 113 19.42 -15.40 -3.65
N SER A 114 18.61 -16.43 -3.39
CA SER A 114 18.17 -17.40 -4.40
C SER A 114 16.96 -16.94 -5.24
N LEU A 115 16.43 -15.75 -4.96
CA LEU A 115 15.17 -15.24 -5.48
C LEU A 115 15.39 -13.91 -6.22
N SER A 116 14.43 -13.51 -7.06
CA SER A 116 14.49 -12.20 -7.73
C SER A 116 14.05 -11.03 -6.84
N ILE A 117 14.06 -11.19 -5.51
CA ILE A 117 13.58 -10.20 -4.54
C ILE A 117 14.73 -9.81 -3.61
N SER A 118 14.95 -8.51 -3.39
CA SER A 118 15.98 -8.04 -2.47
C SER A 118 15.54 -8.09 -1.00
N ALA A 119 16.48 -7.96 -0.06
CA ALA A 119 16.17 -7.86 1.36
C ALA A 119 15.22 -6.69 1.68
N ASP A 120 15.47 -5.50 1.12
CA ASP A 120 14.58 -4.35 1.27
C ASP A 120 13.16 -4.61 0.76
N GLN A 121 13.06 -5.24 -0.41
CA GLN A 121 11.77 -5.63 -0.98
C GLN A 121 11.06 -6.66 -0.08
N ALA A 122 11.79 -7.61 0.50
CA ALA A 122 11.26 -8.61 1.41
C ALA A 122 10.77 -8.00 2.74
N LEU A 123 11.50 -7.05 3.32
CA LEU A 123 11.09 -6.31 4.53
C LEU A 123 9.86 -5.43 4.26
N SER A 124 9.80 -4.81 3.08
CA SER A 124 8.63 -4.05 2.64
C SER A 124 7.41 -4.96 2.41
N LEU A 125 7.60 -6.12 1.78
CA LEU A 125 6.59 -7.16 1.61
C LEU A 125 6.06 -7.67 2.95
N ARG A 126 6.94 -7.96 3.92
CA ARG A 126 6.57 -8.33 5.29
C ARG A 126 5.63 -7.29 5.90
N SER A 127 5.98 -6.01 5.79
CA SER A 127 5.18 -4.91 6.31
C SER A 127 3.79 -4.87 5.67
N ALA A 128 3.69 -5.04 4.36
CA ALA A 128 2.42 -5.14 3.62
C ALA A 128 1.56 -6.33 4.09
N LEU A 129 2.17 -7.50 4.29
CA LEU A 129 1.49 -8.71 4.72
C LEU A 129 1.01 -8.62 6.18
N LEU A 130 1.81 -8.07 7.08
CA LEU A 130 1.41 -7.83 8.48
C LEU A 130 0.27 -6.83 8.58
N GLN A 131 0.28 -5.78 7.76
CA GLN A 131 -0.84 -4.84 7.67
C GLN A 131 -2.11 -5.55 7.18
N GLN A 132 -2.03 -6.36 6.12
CA GLN A 132 -3.16 -7.13 5.62
C GLN A 132 -3.70 -8.12 6.67
N LYS A 133 -2.81 -8.88 7.31
CA LYS A 133 -3.14 -9.84 8.38
C LYS A 133 -3.90 -9.15 9.51
N THR A 134 -3.45 -7.95 9.90
CA THR A 134 -4.05 -7.13 10.94
C THR A 134 -5.46 -6.66 10.56
N VAL A 135 -5.62 -6.08 9.36
CA VAL A 135 -6.90 -5.53 8.90
C VAL A 135 -7.94 -6.64 8.72
N TYR A 136 -7.56 -7.75 8.07
CA TYR A 136 -8.49 -8.85 7.81
C TYR A 136 -8.75 -9.71 9.06
N GLY A 137 -7.80 -9.78 10.00
CA GLY A 137 -7.94 -10.50 11.26
C GLY A 137 -8.72 -9.75 12.35
N HIS A 138 -8.99 -8.44 12.17
CA HIS A 138 -9.59 -7.60 13.20
C HIS A 138 -10.93 -8.13 13.76
N SER A 139 -11.81 -8.66 12.89
CA SER A 139 -13.08 -9.25 13.35
C SER A 139 -12.86 -10.50 14.20
N THR A 140 -11.91 -11.35 13.83
CA THR A 140 -11.56 -12.55 14.59
C THR A 140 -10.97 -12.19 15.95
N MET A 141 -10.12 -11.16 16.03
CA MET A 141 -9.59 -10.64 17.28
C MET A 141 -10.72 -10.17 18.20
N ARG A 142 -11.64 -9.34 17.68
CA ARG A 142 -12.81 -8.85 18.45
C ARG A 142 -13.65 -9.98 19.01
N ASN A 143 -13.90 -11.03 18.23
CA ASN A 143 -14.65 -12.20 18.69
C ASN A 143 -13.96 -12.95 19.84
N ARG A 144 -12.63 -12.82 19.98
CA ARG A 144 -11.84 -13.38 21.07
C ARG A 144 -11.61 -12.40 22.23
N GLY A 145 -12.14 -11.17 22.16
CA GLY A 145 -11.89 -10.10 23.12
C GLY A 145 -12.09 -10.50 24.58
N ARG A 146 -13.22 -11.16 24.89
CA ARG A 146 -13.50 -11.67 26.25
C ARG A 146 -12.44 -12.63 26.77
N GLN A 147 -11.93 -13.52 25.92
CA GLN A 147 -10.87 -14.46 26.31
C GLN A 147 -9.53 -13.73 26.49
N ILE A 148 -9.18 -12.81 25.57
CA ILE A 148 -7.97 -11.97 25.68
C ILE A 148 -7.99 -11.20 27.01
N HIS A 149 -9.12 -10.60 27.37
CA HIS A 149 -9.27 -9.87 28.62
C HIS A 149 -9.19 -10.79 29.85
N ARG A 150 -9.72 -12.02 29.78
CA ARG A 150 -9.60 -13.00 30.86
C ARG A 150 -8.14 -13.37 31.10
N ASP A 151 -7.40 -13.67 30.05
CA ASP A 151 -5.99 -14.03 30.13
C ASP A 151 -5.14 -12.87 30.66
N TYR A 152 -5.45 -11.63 30.26
CA TYR A 152 -4.84 -10.42 30.82
C TYR A 152 -5.09 -10.30 32.34
N LYS A 153 -6.32 -10.56 32.80
CA LYS A 153 -6.65 -10.58 34.24
C LYS A 153 -5.89 -11.67 35.01
N GLN A 154 -5.56 -12.78 34.35
CA GLN A 154 -4.76 -13.87 34.92
C GLN A 154 -3.26 -13.57 34.96
N GLY A 155 -2.82 -12.40 34.49
CA GLY A 155 -1.45 -11.92 34.64
C GLY A 155 -0.64 -11.90 33.35
N MET A 156 -1.15 -12.38 32.23
CA MET A 156 -0.43 -12.26 30.95
C MET A 156 -0.29 -10.79 30.55
N SER A 157 0.90 -10.42 30.08
CA SER A 157 1.22 -9.12 29.50
C SER A 157 0.62 -8.98 28.09
N VAL A 158 0.52 -7.74 27.61
CA VAL A 158 0.07 -7.44 26.24
C VAL A 158 0.96 -8.11 25.19
N VAL A 159 2.28 -8.13 25.41
CA VAL A 159 3.24 -8.74 24.47
C VAL A 159 3.08 -10.26 24.42
N GLU A 160 2.88 -10.93 25.56
CA GLU A 160 2.58 -12.37 25.59
C GLU A 160 1.25 -12.69 24.90
N LEU A 161 0.23 -11.86 25.13
CA LEU A 161 -1.07 -11.99 24.47
C LEU A 161 -0.96 -11.76 22.95
N SER A 162 -0.14 -10.81 22.51
CA SER A 162 0.17 -10.59 21.09
C SER A 162 0.74 -11.85 20.44
N LYS A 163 1.76 -12.47 21.05
CA LYS A 163 2.35 -13.72 20.57
C LYS A 163 1.35 -14.88 20.58
N LYS A 164 0.59 -15.02 21.67
CA LYS A 164 -0.41 -16.10 21.85
C LYS A 164 -1.53 -16.02 20.81
N TYR A 165 -2.13 -14.84 20.66
CA TYR A 165 -3.29 -14.63 19.80
C TYR A 165 -2.94 -14.24 18.36
N ASP A 166 -1.68 -13.94 18.09
CA ASP A 166 -1.14 -13.59 16.77
C ASP A 166 -1.74 -12.30 16.19
N PHE A 167 -1.74 -11.24 17.00
CA PHE A 167 -2.16 -9.89 16.61
C PHE A 167 -1.16 -8.84 17.11
N PRO A 168 -1.10 -7.64 16.49
CA PRO A 168 -0.21 -6.57 16.93
C PRO A 168 -0.44 -6.19 18.40
N PRO A 169 0.62 -5.94 19.20
CA PRO A 169 0.51 -5.58 20.61
C PRO A 169 -0.45 -4.41 20.89
N MET A 170 -0.41 -3.33 20.09
CA MET A 170 -1.29 -2.18 20.28
C MET A 170 -2.76 -2.52 20.01
N ASN A 171 -3.02 -3.46 19.10
CA ASN A 171 -4.38 -3.93 18.85
C ASN A 171 -4.91 -4.80 19.97
N ILE A 172 -4.08 -5.66 20.57
CA ILE A 172 -4.41 -6.41 21.78
C ILE A 172 -4.71 -5.44 22.94
N PHE A 173 -3.85 -4.44 23.16
CA PHE A 173 -4.05 -3.45 24.21
C PHE A 173 -5.37 -2.69 24.04
N ARG A 174 -5.64 -2.17 22.82
CA ARG A 174 -6.91 -1.51 22.50
C ARG A 174 -8.12 -2.43 22.72
N GLN A 175 -8.00 -3.72 22.38
CA GLN A 175 -9.07 -4.69 22.62
C GLN A 175 -9.31 -4.90 24.12
N ILE A 176 -8.26 -5.00 24.94
CA ILE A 176 -8.39 -5.12 26.40
C ILE A 176 -9.12 -3.90 26.97
N LEU A 177 -8.74 -2.69 26.58
CA LEU A 177 -9.42 -1.47 27.03
C LEU A 177 -10.90 -1.43 26.60
N ALA A 178 -11.22 -1.88 25.39
CA ALA A 178 -12.60 -1.99 24.92
C ALA A 178 -13.42 -2.98 25.76
N GLU A 179 -12.85 -4.13 26.12
CA GLU A 179 -13.49 -5.12 27.02
C GLU A 179 -13.60 -4.64 28.48
N LYS A 180 -12.83 -3.62 28.87
CA LYS A 180 -13.00 -2.88 30.12
C LYS A 180 -14.08 -1.80 30.04
N GLY A 181 -14.79 -1.69 28.93
CA GLY A 181 -15.88 -0.73 28.71
C GLY A 181 -15.44 0.64 28.25
N TRP A 182 -14.19 0.82 27.79
CA TRP A 182 -13.73 2.11 27.30
C TRP A 182 -14.29 2.38 25.90
N SER A 183 -14.76 3.62 25.68
CA SER A 183 -15.16 4.07 24.35
C SER A 183 -13.95 4.25 23.42
N LYS A 184 -14.17 4.16 22.10
CA LYS A 184 -13.11 4.39 21.10
C LYS A 184 -12.44 5.77 21.26
N THR A 185 -13.24 6.79 21.56
CA THR A 185 -12.77 8.16 21.80
C THR A 185 -11.87 8.21 23.04
N LYS A 186 -12.32 7.64 24.16
CA LYS A 186 -11.53 7.58 25.39
C LYS A 186 -10.20 6.87 25.19
N ILE A 187 -10.20 5.74 24.48
CA ILE A 187 -8.96 5.00 24.14
C ILE A 187 -8.03 5.88 23.30
N LYS A 188 -8.54 6.56 22.27
CA LYS A 188 -7.75 7.44 21.40
C LYS A 188 -7.10 8.58 22.18
N GLU A 189 -7.84 9.20 23.10
CA GLU A 189 -7.33 10.29 23.94
C GLU A 189 -6.28 9.79 24.95
N ALA A 190 -6.51 8.65 25.58
CA ALA A 190 -5.56 8.10 26.55
C ALA A 190 -4.25 7.64 25.90
N VAL A 191 -4.30 7.10 24.68
CA VAL A 191 -3.07 6.76 23.92
C VAL A 191 -2.25 8.02 23.59
N ARG A 192 -2.89 9.18 23.38
CA ARG A 192 -2.20 10.46 23.17
C ARG A 192 -1.70 11.11 24.46
N ALA A 193 -2.23 10.68 25.61
CA ALA A 193 -1.85 11.17 26.92
C ALA A 193 -1.70 9.98 27.89
N PRO A 194 -0.60 9.20 27.78
CA PRO A 194 -0.41 7.95 28.52
C PRO A 194 -0.46 8.10 30.04
N SER A 195 -0.28 9.32 30.57
CA SER A 195 -0.48 9.65 31.98
C SER A 195 -1.90 9.36 32.51
N ARG A 196 -2.89 9.19 31.62
CA ARG A 196 -4.27 8.84 31.98
C ARG A 196 -4.47 7.34 32.28
N PHE A 197 -3.48 6.50 31.99
CA PHE A 197 -3.55 5.07 32.29
C PHE A 197 -3.23 4.78 33.77
N SER A 198 -3.79 3.70 34.31
CA SER A 198 -3.29 3.15 35.58
C SER A 198 -1.83 2.69 35.44
N THR A 199 -1.11 2.51 36.55
CA THR A 199 0.31 2.10 36.52
C THR A 199 0.54 0.84 35.69
N ARG A 200 -0.32 -0.17 35.83
CA ARG A 200 -0.22 -1.40 35.02
C ARG A 200 -0.50 -1.12 33.55
N GLU A 201 -1.59 -0.44 33.22
CA GLU A 201 -1.95 -0.15 31.83
C GLU A 201 -0.92 0.73 31.13
N ARG A 202 -0.27 1.64 31.86
CA ARG A 202 0.81 2.47 31.35
C ARG A 202 2.02 1.62 30.98
N LYS A 203 2.47 0.74 31.88
CA LYS A 203 3.58 -0.19 31.61
C LYS A 203 3.28 -1.10 30.42
N GLU A 204 2.05 -1.60 30.33
CA GLU A 204 1.60 -2.47 29.23
C GLU A 204 1.46 -1.70 27.91
N PHE A 205 1.06 -0.42 27.97
CA PHE A 205 1.05 0.47 26.82
C PHE A 205 2.46 0.72 26.30
N GLU A 206 3.40 1.11 27.17
CA GLU A 206 4.80 1.38 26.81
C GLU A 206 5.45 0.13 26.20
N ALA A 207 5.28 -1.04 26.81
CA ALA A 207 5.80 -2.30 26.28
C ALA A 207 5.14 -2.71 24.95
N ALA A 208 3.85 -2.42 24.77
CA ALA A 208 3.16 -2.68 23.50
C ALA A 208 3.58 -1.70 22.41
N GLU A 209 3.83 -0.44 22.76
CA GLU A 209 4.27 0.62 21.86
C GLU A 209 5.66 0.31 21.30
N GLU A 210 6.58 -0.11 22.18
CA GLU A 210 7.94 -0.56 21.85
C GLU A 210 7.93 -1.81 20.94
N ALA A 211 7.01 -2.75 21.22
CA ALA A 211 6.90 -4.01 20.48
C ALA A 211 6.07 -3.92 19.18
N ASP A 212 5.31 -2.86 18.93
CA ASP A 212 4.40 -2.72 17.78
C ASP A 212 4.89 -1.66 16.78
N ARG A 213 5.98 -1.99 16.07
CA ARG A 213 6.55 -1.11 15.05
C ARG A 213 5.59 -0.85 13.90
N VAL A 214 4.69 -1.78 13.55
CA VAL A 214 3.77 -1.60 12.39
C VAL A 214 2.90 -0.34 12.56
N SER A 215 2.61 0.07 13.79
CA SER A 215 1.95 1.36 14.08
C SER A 215 2.87 2.55 14.36
N ASN A 216 4.12 2.31 14.78
CA ASN A 216 5.00 3.30 15.42
C ASN A 216 6.36 3.52 14.74
N VAL A 217 6.57 3.11 13.48
CA VAL A 217 7.74 3.57 12.69
C VAL A 217 7.83 5.09 12.85
N ASP A 218 9.02 5.63 13.12
CA ASP A 218 9.25 7.07 13.04
C ASP A 218 8.89 7.51 11.62
N GLN A 219 7.68 8.03 11.49
CA GLN A 219 7.13 8.38 10.20
C GLN A 219 7.89 9.58 9.63
N SER A 220 8.60 10.36 10.44
CA SER A 220 9.30 11.56 9.98
C SER A 220 10.43 11.25 9.00
N GLU A 221 11.28 10.27 9.31
CA GLU A 221 12.36 9.83 8.41
C GLU A 221 11.80 9.17 7.14
N THR A 222 10.78 8.31 7.30
CA THR A 222 10.12 7.66 6.15
C THR A 222 9.43 8.69 5.26
N HIS A 223 8.82 9.73 5.83
CA HIS A 223 8.22 10.84 5.09
C HIS A 223 9.29 11.67 4.39
N LEU A 224 10.39 12.01 5.06
CA LEU A 224 11.49 12.75 4.45
C LEU A 224 12.06 12.00 3.23
N ARG A 225 12.26 10.69 3.34
CA ARG A 225 12.75 9.86 2.22
C ARG A 225 11.71 9.69 1.11
N ALA A 226 10.42 9.71 1.43
CA ALA A 226 9.36 9.74 0.43
C ALA A 226 9.35 11.07 -0.32
N ASP A 227 9.44 12.20 0.39
CA ASP A 227 9.49 13.54 -0.19
C ASP A 227 10.71 13.71 -1.11
N VAL A 228 11.88 13.24 -0.68
CA VAL A 228 13.10 13.26 -1.52
C VAL A 228 12.90 12.40 -2.77
N PHE A 229 12.28 11.23 -2.66
CA PHE A 229 11.99 10.38 -3.81
C PHE A 229 11.01 11.04 -4.80
N GLU A 230 9.97 11.72 -4.29
CA GLU A 230 9.05 12.53 -5.10
C GLU A 230 9.79 13.66 -5.83
N THR A 231 10.70 14.35 -5.15
CA THR A 231 11.53 15.41 -5.75
C THR A 231 12.42 14.87 -6.86
N ILE A 232 13.21 13.81 -6.61
CA ILE A 232 14.07 13.19 -7.63
C ILE A 232 13.27 12.81 -8.87
N LEU A 233 12.09 12.24 -8.67
CA LEU A 233 11.21 11.83 -9.77
C LEU A 233 10.71 13.03 -10.57
N ALA A 234 10.28 14.10 -9.91
CA ALA A 234 9.82 15.32 -10.59
C ALA A 234 10.97 16.01 -11.34
N ASP A 235 12.12 16.13 -10.70
CA ASP A 235 13.33 16.74 -11.25
C ASP A 235 13.75 16.02 -12.54
N TRP A 236 13.74 14.68 -12.54
CA TRP A 236 14.06 13.88 -13.73
C TRP A 236 13.22 14.28 -14.94
N PHE A 237 11.90 14.48 -14.79
CA PHE A 237 11.02 14.88 -15.90
C PHE A 237 11.23 16.35 -16.31
N GLU A 238 11.42 17.25 -15.34
CA GLU A 238 11.69 18.66 -15.61
C GLU A 238 13.01 18.86 -16.36
N GLU A 239 14.04 18.09 -16.04
CA GLU A 239 15.33 18.07 -16.75
C GLU A 239 15.19 17.62 -18.22
N GLN A 240 14.21 16.76 -18.53
CA GLN A 240 13.86 16.42 -19.92
C GLN A 240 13.02 17.51 -20.61
N GLY A 241 12.71 18.61 -19.93
CA GLY A 241 11.93 19.74 -20.43
C GLY A 241 10.41 19.56 -20.33
N VAL A 242 9.94 18.55 -19.60
CA VAL A 242 8.51 18.31 -19.38
C VAL A 242 7.98 19.32 -18.37
N ARG A 243 6.87 19.99 -18.70
CA ARG A 243 6.17 20.86 -17.75
C ARG A 243 5.25 20.04 -16.87
N LEU A 244 5.28 20.30 -15.57
CA LEU A 244 4.47 19.59 -14.60
C LEU A 244 4.07 20.50 -13.44
N ARG A 245 3.07 20.05 -12.69
CA ARG A 245 2.69 20.54 -11.37
C ARG A 245 3.08 19.50 -10.33
N ARG A 246 3.78 19.90 -9.28
CA ARG A 246 4.09 19.07 -8.11
C ARG A 246 2.94 19.14 -7.10
N GLN A 247 2.87 18.16 -6.19
CA GLN A 247 1.84 18.10 -5.15
C GLN A 247 1.64 19.41 -4.36
N PRO A 248 2.70 20.10 -3.88
CA PRO A 248 2.53 21.32 -3.08
C PRO A 248 1.85 22.46 -3.84
N GLU A 249 2.09 22.54 -5.15
CA GLU A 249 1.44 23.52 -6.03
C GLU A 249 -0.05 23.22 -6.18
N LEU A 250 -0.41 21.95 -6.44
CA LEU A 250 -1.80 21.52 -6.55
C LEU A 250 -2.59 21.73 -5.27
N VAL A 251 -1.98 21.48 -4.11
CA VAL A 251 -2.59 21.75 -2.79
C VAL A 251 -2.89 23.24 -2.66
N LYS A 252 -1.94 24.10 -3.02
CA LYS A 252 -2.08 25.56 -2.92
C LYS A 252 -3.18 26.08 -3.85
N GLU A 253 -3.17 25.68 -5.12
CA GLU A 253 -4.17 26.08 -6.13
C GLU A 253 -5.58 25.63 -5.71
N GLN A 254 -5.76 24.36 -5.35
CA GLN A 254 -7.08 23.84 -4.96
C GLN A 254 -7.58 24.43 -3.64
N SER A 255 -6.68 24.76 -2.71
CA SER A 255 -7.09 25.44 -1.47
C SER A 255 -7.68 26.81 -1.75
N ILE A 256 -7.17 27.52 -2.76
CA ILE A 256 -7.68 28.83 -3.19
C ILE A 256 -8.99 28.67 -3.99
N GLU A 257 -9.02 27.75 -4.95
CA GLU A 257 -10.14 27.63 -5.90
C GLU A 257 -11.37 26.91 -5.32
N ILE A 258 -11.15 25.84 -4.57
CA ILE A 258 -12.20 24.91 -4.13
C ILE A 258 -12.24 24.67 -2.61
N GLY A 259 -11.47 25.45 -1.84
CA GLY A 259 -11.51 25.45 -0.38
C GLY A 259 -10.77 24.29 0.29
N GLY A 260 -9.97 23.53 -0.45
CA GLY A 260 -9.07 22.52 0.10
C GLY A 260 -8.55 21.51 -0.93
N PRO A 261 -7.53 20.70 -0.58
CA PRO A 261 -6.95 19.71 -1.47
C PRO A 261 -7.92 18.54 -1.72
N LYS A 262 -8.13 18.20 -2.99
CA LYS A 262 -9.02 17.11 -3.42
C LYS A 262 -8.31 16.09 -4.31
N LEU A 263 -7.50 16.55 -5.27
CA LEU A 263 -6.84 15.73 -6.28
C LEU A 263 -5.37 16.13 -6.38
N THR A 264 -4.50 15.45 -5.64
CA THR A 264 -3.09 15.85 -5.51
C THR A 264 -2.19 14.64 -5.76
N PRO A 265 -2.07 14.17 -7.01
CA PRO A 265 -0.96 13.28 -7.38
C PRO A 265 0.37 14.00 -7.10
N ASP A 266 1.45 13.23 -7.01
CA ASP A 266 2.76 13.81 -6.71
C ASP A 266 3.28 14.62 -7.91
N ILE A 267 2.93 14.17 -9.12
CA ILE A 267 3.16 14.87 -10.39
C ILE A 267 1.86 14.88 -11.21
N LEU A 268 1.46 16.05 -11.70
CA LEU A 268 0.49 16.23 -12.78
C LEU A 268 1.19 16.84 -13.98
N PHE A 269 1.23 16.15 -15.11
CA PHE A 269 1.89 16.67 -16.30
C PHE A 269 1.06 17.79 -16.94
N LEU A 270 1.71 18.83 -17.46
CA LEU A 270 1.10 19.89 -18.26
C LEU A 270 1.39 19.72 -19.76
N ASP A 271 2.06 18.63 -20.13
CA ASP A 271 2.34 18.22 -21.51
C ASP A 271 1.80 16.79 -21.77
N HIS A 272 1.70 16.37 -23.02
CA HIS A 272 1.41 14.99 -23.36
C HIS A 272 2.65 14.13 -23.09
N VAL A 273 2.53 13.20 -22.14
CA VAL A 273 3.60 12.25 -21.81
C VAL A 273 3.15 10.83 -22.15
N GLU A 274 3.99 10.10 -22.86
CA GLU A 274 3.85 8.66 -23.10
C GLU A 274 5.04 7.92 -22.48
N ILE A 275 4.77 6.86 -21.72
CA ILE A 275 5.79 5.98 -21.15
C ILE A 275 5.50 4.56 -21.57
N ASN A 276 6.46 3.89 -22.22
CA ASN A 276 6.31 2.53 -22.73
C ASN A 276 5.05 2.33 -23.61
N GLY A 277 4.73 3.33 -24.45
CA GLY A 277 3.56 3.30 -25.32
C GLY A 277 2.21 3.57 -24.64
N GLN A 278 2.20 3.94 -23.35
CA GLN A 278 0.98 4.27 -22.61
C GLN A 278 0.93 5.77 -22.29
N PRO A 279 -0.21 6.46 -22.49
CA PRO A 279 -0.35 7.85 -22.08
C PRO A 279 -0.36 7.95 -20.55
N VAL A 280 0.41 8.89 -20.01
CA VAL A 280 0.57 9.13 -18.57
C VAL A 280 0.27 10.61 -18.31
N ALA A 281 -0.88 10.89 -17.69
CA ALA A 281 -1.27 12.26 -17.35
C ALA A 281 -0.77 12.70 -15.97
N TRP A 282 -0.54 11.76 -15.06
CA TRP A 282 -0.13 11.98 -13.67
C TRP A 282 0.75 10.83 -13.19
N ILE A 283 1.57 11.09 -12.17
CA ILE A 283 2.37 10.09 -11.48
C ILE A 283 2.17 10.23 -9.96
N ASP A 284 2.09 9.08 -9.29
CA ASP A 284 2.10 8.98 -7.83
C ASP A 284 3.29 8.09 -7.41
N ALA A 285 4.16 8.59 -6.55
CA ALA A 285 5.40 7.95 -6.12
C ALA A 285 5.15 7.13 -4.85
N LYS A 286 5.69 5.92 -4.81
CA LYS A 286 5.57 5.03 -3.64
C LYS A 286 6.95 4.67 -3.11
N HIS A 287 7.24 5.13 -1.90
CA HIS A 287 8.45 4.78 -1.15
C HIS A 287 8.37 3.38 -0.50
N PHE A 288 7.86 2.38 -1.21
CA PHE A 288 7.76 1.00 -0.73
C PHE A 288 7.70 0.03 -1.92
N TYR A 289 7.82 -1.28 -1.66
CA TYR A 289 7.69 -2.32 -2.66
C TYR A 289 6.21 -2.56 -3.04
N GLY A 290 5.90 -2.48 -4.33
CA GLY A 290 4.56 -2.72 -4.88
C GLY A 290 4.18 -4.20 -4.88
N ALA A 291 3.85 -4.75 -3.70
CA ALA A 291 3.52 -6.16 -3.54
C ALA A 291 2.13 -6.52 -4.11
N ASP A 292 1.97 -7.78 -4.56
CA ASP A 292 0.68 -8.32 -4.99
C ASP A 292 -0.18 -8.74 -3.79
N VAL A 293 -0.44 -7.80 -2.89
CA VAL A 293 -1.21 -8.00 -1.65
C VAL A 293 -2.59 -7.36 -1.77
N GLY A 294 -3.64 -8.12 -1.43
CA GLY A 294 -5.04 -7.72 -1.64
C GLY A 294 -5.47 -6.44 -0.90
N PHE A 295 -4.93 -6.19 0.29
CA PHE A 295 -5.18 -4.93 1.00
C PHE A 295 -4.56 -3.72 0.28
N GLN A 296 -3.29 -3.83 -0.14
CA GLN A 296 -2.60 -2.77 -0.87
C GLN A 296 -3.27 -2.48 -2.21
N ARG A 297 -3.60 -3.51 -3.00
CA ARG A 297 -4.34 -3.36 -4.26
C ARG A 297 -5.63 -2.54 -4.07
N LYS A 298 -6.45 -2.90 -3.08
CA LYS A 298 -7.71 -2.16 -2.80
C LYS A 298 -7.48 -0.70 -2.44
N LYS A 299 -6.47 -0.42 -1.61
CA LYS A 299 -6.12 0.96 -1.20
C LYS A 299 -5.63 1.76 -2.41
N MET A 300 -4.74 1.19 -3.20
CA MET A 300 -4.20 1.76 -4.44
C MET A 300 -5.32 2.05 -5.43
N SER A 301 -6.19 1.08 -5.75
CA SER A 301 -7.30 1.29 -6.68
C SER A 301 -8.22 2.42 -6.24
N LYS A 302 -8.57 2.50 -4.95
CA LYS A 302 -9.40 3.61 -4.44
C LYS A 302 -8.73 4.98 -4.59
N GLN A 303 -7.40 5.04 -4.48
CA GLN A 303 -6.64 6.27 -4.66
C GLN A 303 -6.58 6.66 -6.13
N MET A 304 -6.07 5.77 -6.97
CA MET A 304 -5.79 6.03 -8.39
C MET A 304 -7.06 6.28 -9.21
N MET A 305 -8.19 5.65 -8.88
CA MET A 305 -9.45 5.89 -9.59
C MET A 305 -9.90 7.36 -9.53
N ARG A 306 -9.53 8.11 -8.50
CA ARG A 306 -9.84 9.55 -8.44
C ARG A 306 -9.09 10.32 -9.52
N TYR A 307 -7.82 9.99 -9.73
CA TYR A 307 -6.97 10.61 -10.74
C TYR A 307 -7.35 10.16 -12.15
N ILE A 308 -7.68 8.87 -12.32
CA ILE A 308 -8.16 8.34 -13.60
C ILE A 308 -9.46 9.02 -14.04
N ASN A 309 -10.39 9.21 -13.10
CA ASN A 309 -11.66 9.87 -13.42
C ASN A 309 -11.45 11.33 -13.85
N GLU A 310 -10.44 12.01 -13.29
CA GLU A 310 -10.14 13.40 -13.63
C GLU A 310 -9.34 13.52 -14.93
N TRP A 311 -8.16 12.90 -14.98
CA TRP A 311 -7.15 13.14 -16.03
C TRP A 311 -6.93 11.95 -16.97
N GLY A 312 -7.54 10.80 -16.72
CA GLY A 312 -7.29 9.57 -17.47
C GLY A 312 -6.09 8.78 -16.96
N SER A 313 -5.54 7.93 -17.83
CA SER A 313 -4.41 7.06 -17.49
C SER A 313 -3.22 7.81 -16.90
N GLY A 314 -2.53 7.16 -15.96
CA GLY A 314 -1.34 7.67 -15.29
C GLY A 314 -0.36 6.55 -14.95
N ALA A 315 0.54 6.80 -14.01
CA ALA A 315 1.52 5.82 -13.57
C ALA A 315 1.74 5.86 -12.06
N ILE A 316 2.25 4.75 -11.53
CA ILE A 316 2.83 4.69 -10.19
C ILE A 316 4.30 4.31 -10.34
N VAL A 317 5.18 5.02 -9.64
CA VAL A 317 6.60 4.68 -9.57
C VAL A 317 6.91 4.15 -8.18
N PHE A 318 7.30 2.88 -8.08
CA PHE A 318 7.71 2.26 -6.82
C PHE A 318 9.23 2.34 -6.64
N ARG A 319 9.69 2.97 -5.54
CA ARG A 319 11.12 3.07 -5.22
C ARG A 319 11.79 1.69 -5.19
N HIS A 320 11.17 0.76 -4.47
CA HIS A 320 11.71 -0.59 -4.30
C HIS A 320 11.22 -1.56 -5.37
N GLY A 321 10.67 -1.10 -6.49
CA GLY A 321 10.09 -1.98 -7.51
C GLY A 321 8.73 -2.58 -7.11
N PHE A 322 8.24 -3.49 -7.94
CA PHE A 322 6.89 -4.04 -7.80
C PHE A 322 6.80 -5.48 -8.30
N SER A 323 5.71 -6.15 -7.93
CA SER A 323 5.37 -7.50 -8.36
C SER A 323 5.01 -7.54 -9.84
N GLU A 324 5.52 -8.52 -10.60
CA GLU A 324 5.18 -8.67 -12.03
C GLU A 324 3.66 -8.82 -12.26
N ASN A 325 2.94 -9.35 -11.28
CA ASN A 325 1.50 -9.59 -11.34
C ASN A 325 0.66 -8.37 -10.91
N LEU A 326 1.29 -7.32 -10.37
CA LEU A 326 0.59 -6.09 -10.01
C LEU A 326 0.08 -5.41 -11.28
N TYR A 327 -1.23 -5.15 -11.32
CA TYR A 327 -1.90 -4.55 -12.47
C TYR A 327 -3.13 -3.76 -12.05
N MET A 328 -3.35 -2.63 -12.73
CA MET A 328 -4.56 -1.84 -12.68
C MET A 328 -4.77 -1.16 -14.04
N ALA A 329 -5.98 -1.23 -14.59
CA ALA A 329 -6.29 -0.56 -15.85
C ALA A 329 -6.08 0.96 -15.74
N GLY A 330 -5.43 1.53 -16.75
CA GLY A 330 -5.09 2.96 -16.79
C GLY A 330 -3.98 3.38 -15.84
N VAL A 331 -3.25 2.43 -15.22
CA VAL A 331 -2.09 2.75 -14.39
C VAL A 331 -0.89 1.94 -14.85
N THR A 332 0.12 2.62 -15.39
CA THR A 332 1.40 2.00 -15.71
C THR A 332 2.19 1.79 -14.42
N MET A 333 2.63 0.54 -14.18
CA MET A 333 3.50 0.22 -13.04
C MET A 333 4.97 0.43 -13.45
N LEU A 334 5.65 1.32 -12.73
CA LEU A 334 7.04 1.67 -12.96
C LEU A 334 7.86 1.45 -11.68
N ASP A 335 9.17 1.36 -11.83
CA ASP A 335 10.12 1.36 -10.71
C ASP A 335 11.18 2.43 -10.88
N ALA A 336 11.99 2.64 -9.84
CA ALA A 336 13.02 3.67 -9.83
C ALA A 336 14.30 3.30 -10.60
N SER A 337 14.34 2.19 -11.37
CA SER A 337 15.57 1.75 -12.05
C SER A 337 16.23 2.81 -12.94
N PRO A 338 15.50 3.71 -13.62
CA PRO A 338 16.13 4.77 -14.44
C PRO A 338 16.59 6.01 -13.67
N LEU A 339 16.31 6.10 -12.36
CA LEU A 339 16.56 7.28 -11.55
C LEU A 339 17.90 7.18 -10.82
N ASP A 340 18.59 8.32 -10.68
CA ASP A 340 19.70 8.43 -9.74
C ASP A 340 19.14 8.61 -8.32
N LEU A 341 19.41 7.65 -7.44
CA LEU A 341 18.93 7.64 -6.06
C LEU A 341 20.04 7.96 -5.05
N THR A 342 21.18 8.51 -5.48
CA THR A 342 22.33 8.80 -4.61
C THR A 342 21.94 9.69 -3.43
N GLU A 343 21.10 10.70 -3.63
CA GLU A 343 20.63 11.59 -2.55
C GLU A 343 19.84 10.88 -1.42
N LEU A 344 19.31 9.68 -1.69
CA LEU A 344 18.62 8.87 -0.68
C LEU A 344 19.58 7.98 0.13
N GLN A 345 20.80 7.76 -0.36
CA GLN A 345 21.83 6.97 0.35
C GLN A 345 22.57 7.82 1.39
N ASP A 346 22.70 9.13 1.15
CA ASP A 346 23.44 10.06 2.01
C ASP A 346 22.61 10.60 3.19
N ARG A 347 21.35 10.19 3.32
CA ARG A 347 20.47 10.58 4.44
C ARG A 347 20.24 9.36 5.35
N PRO A 348 20.69 9.41 6.62
CA PRO A 348 20.64 8.28 7.54
C PRO A 348 19.23 7.72 7.74
#